data_AF-A0A673IRG2-F1
#
_entry.id   AF-A0A673IRG2-F1
#
_cell.length_a   1.000
_cell.length_b   1.000
_cell.length_c   1.000
_cell.angle_alpha   90.00
_cell.angle_beta   90.00
_cell.angle_gamma   90.00
#
_symmetry.space_group_name_H-M   'P 1'
#
loop_
_entity.id
_entity.type
_entity.pdbx_description
1 polymer ?
#
loop_
_entity_poly.entity_id
_entity_poly.type
_entity_poly.pdbx_seq_one_letter_code
_entity_poly.pdbx_strand_id
1 'polypeptide(L)'
;MNSSMFPSLVFLNLSLLIFTNGVFGVETEDVWGMEGDPVTLHTGVEKQKDDLIVWYYGPEKTLDVQINGKASKTIIADRVVGRVQVDSQTGSLTFTNIRTTDSGLYNLKISSNNRVSYKRFSVSVYGEYFNFNDRDTLQL
;
A
#
# COMPACT_ATOMS: atom_id res chain seq x y z
N MET A 1 57.12 30.06 2.61
CA MET A 1 56.83 28.78 3.29
C MET A 1 55.31 28.71 3.42
N ASN A 2 54.75 27.51 3.20
CA ASN A 2 53.48 26.96 3.71
C ASN A 2 52.24 27.89 3.85
N SER A 3 51.08 27.63 3.24
CA SER A 3 50.60 26.53 2.42
C SER A 3 49.38 27.03 1.66
N SER A 4 49.36 26.71 0.37
CA SER A 4 48.14 26.56 -0.42
C SER A 4 47.09 25.72 0.30
N MET A 5 45.84 25.92 -0.11
CA MET A 5 44.86 24.88 -0.46
C MET A 5 43.52 25.20 0.18
N PHE A 6 42.66 25.87 -0.59
CA PHE A 6 41.23 25.69 -0.46
C PHE A 6 40.89 24.31 -1.06
N PRO A 7 40.29 23.39 -0.30
CA PRO A 7 39.33 22.46 -0.85
C PRO A 7 37.97 22.77 -0.19
N SER A 8 36.84 22.71 -0.87
CA SER A 8 36.40 21.54 -1.60
C SER A 8 35.22 21.91 -2.49
N LEU A 9 35.32 21.45 -3.73
CA LEU A 9 34.27 21.01 -4.63
C LEU A 9 32.90 21.67 -4.53
N VAL A 10 32.60 22.42 -5.59
CA VAL A 10 31.30 22.36 -6.28
C VAL A 10 30.92 20.89 -6.39
N PHE A 11 30.00 20.41 -5.55
CA PHE A 11 29.33 19.13 -5.79
C PHE A 11 28.38 19.35 -6.97
N LEU A 12 28.93 19.22 -8.17
CA LEU A 12 28.20 18.77 -9.34
C LEU A 12 27.39 17.55 -8.87
N ASN A 13 26.08 17.73 -8.75
CA ASN A 13 25.13 16.66 -8.45
C ASN A 13 25.06 15.77 -9.71
N LEU A 14 26.13 15.02 -9.94
CA LEU A 14 26.26 14.02 -10.97
C LEU A 14 25.73 12.71 -10.39
N SER A 15 24.43 12.67 -10.10
CA SER A 15 23.76 11.38 -9.96
C SER A 15 23.54 10.84 -11.37
N LEU A 16 24.39 9.89 -11.70
CA LEU A 16 24.43 9.11 -12.93
C LEU A 16 23.01 8.64 -13.31
N LEU A 17 22.48 9.13 -14.44
CA LEU A 17 21.34 8.52 -15.13
C LEU A 17 21.76 7.11 -15.57
N ILE A 18 21.62 6.13 -14.68
CA ILE A 18 21.69 4.74 -15.10
C ILE A 18 20.35 4.47 -15.79
N PHE A 19 20.35 4.58 -17.13
CA PHE A 19 19.35 3.91 -17.95
C PHE A 19 19.57 2.41 -17.79
N THR A 20 19.03 1.84 -16.71
CA THR A 20 18.77 0.41 -16.72
C THR A 20 17.66 0.22 -17.74
N ASN A 21 17.97 -0.51 -18.81
CA ASN A 21 16.95 -1.23 -19.55
C ASN A 21 16.39 -2.28 -18.59
N GLY A 22 15.54 -1.82 -17.67
CA GLY A 22 14.94 -2.62 -16.63
C GLY A 22 13.65 -3.23 -17.14
N VAL A 23 13.56 -4.55 -17.04
CA VAL A 23 12.28 -5.27 -16.90
C VAL A 23 11.32 -4.38 -16.11
N PHE A 24 10.14 -4.06 -16.65
CA PHE A 24 9.14 -3.21 -16.00
C PHE A 24 8.61 -3.93 -14.76
N GLY A 25 9.38 -3.91 -13.67
CA GLY A 25 8.96 -4.31 -12.36
C GLY A 25 7.98 -3.26 -11.89
N VAL A 26 6.71 -3.62 -11.80
CA VAL A 26 5.77 -2.85 -10.97
C VAL A 26 6.37 -2.79 -9.57
N GLU A 27 6.71 -1.57 -9.16
CA GLU A 27 7.19 -1.26 -7.81
C GLU A 27 6.15 -1.77 -6.80
N THR A 28 6.63 -2.42 -5.74
CA THR A 28 5.81 -2.98 -4.67
C THR A 28 6.08 -2.17 -3.42
N GLU A 29 5.04 -1.61 -2.82
CA GLU A 29 5.15 -0.84 -1.59
C GLU A 29 4.96 -1.75 -0.38
N ASP A 30 5.87 -1.69 0.58
CA ASP A 30 5.73 -2.43 1.84
C ASP A 30 4.86 -1.63 2.82
N VAL A 31 3.87 -2.30 3.40
CA VAL A 31 2.95 -1.73 4.40
C VAL A 31 2.92 -2.65 5.61
N TRP A 32 3.06 -2.05 6.78
CA TRP A 32 3.07 -2.78 8.05
C TRP A 32 1.90 -2.32 8.91
N GLY A 33 1.34 -3.22 9.70
CA GLY A 33 0.27 -2.91 10.66
C GLY A 33 0.33 -3.79 11.89
N MET A 34 -0.21 -3.30 12.99
CA MET A 34 -0.51 -4.15 14.15
C MET A 34 -1.90 -4.75 13.99
N GLU A 35 -2.08 -5.99 14.43
CA GLU A 35 -3.39 -6.62 14.45
C GLU A 35 -4.38 -5.79 15.28
N GLY A 36 -5.58 -5.56 14.74
CA GLY A 36 -6.57 -4.68 15.36
C GLY A 36 -6.57 -3.26 14.79
N ASP A 37 -5.45 -2.79 14.26
CA ASP A 37 -5.31 -1.40 13.81
C ASP A 37 -5.88 -1.17 12.40
N PRO A 38 -6.25 0.09 12.09
CA PRO A 38 -6.58 0.46 10.73
C PRO A 38 -5.33 0.56 9.86
N VAL A 39 -5.39 -0.02 8.65
CA VAL A 39 -4.31 0.03 7.66
C VAL A 39 -4.86 0.44 6.30
N THR A 40 -4.24 1.43 5.67
CA THR A 40 -4.68 1.99 4.39
C THR A 40 -3.69 1.69 3.27
N LEU A 41 -4.20 1.14 2.17
CA LEU A 41 -3.47 0.97 0.91
C LEU A 41 -3.83 2.13 -0.02
N HIS A 42 -2.90 3.09 -0.14
CA HIS A 42 -3.12 4.32 -0.89
C HIS A 42 -2.95 4.13 -2.40
N THR A 43 -4.00 4.38 -3.17
CA THR A 43 -3.93 4.33 -4.64
C THR A 43 -2.92 5.31 -5.22
N GLY A 44 -2.70 6.44 -4.52
CA GLY A 44 -1.80 7.51 -4.94
C GLY A 44 -2.38 8.40 -6.05
N VAL A 45 -3.68 8.29 -6.35
CA VAL A 45 -4.35 9.06 -7.39
C VAL A 45 -5.71 9.57 -6.92
N GLU A 46 -6.18 10.64 -7.53
CA GLU A 46 -7.59 11.06 -7.46
C GLU A 46 -8.42 10.27 -8.47
N LYS A 47 -9.55 9.73 -8.02
CA LYS A 47 -10.47 8.94 -8.82
C LYS A 47 -11.23 9.84 -9.78
N GLN A 48 -11.26 9.48 -11.05
CA GLN A 48 -12.12 10.12 -12.04
C GLN A 48 -13.50 9.44 -12.12
N LYS A 49 -14.47 10.17 -12.68
CA LYS A 49 -15.88 9.75 -12.74
C LYS A 49 -16.09 8.35 -13.32
N ASP A 50 -15.33 8.00 -14.36
CA ASP A 50 -15.53 6.74 -15.10
C ASP A 50 -14.47 5.67 -14.78
N ASP A 51 -13.64 5.90 -13.75
CA ASP A 51 -12.57 4.98 -13.40
C ASP A 51 -13.11 3.63 -12.93
N LEU A 52 -12.40 2.57 -13.34
CA LEU A 52 -12.53 1.25 -12.79
C LEU A 52 -11.30 0.97 -11.90
N ILE A 53 -11.52 0.87 -10.60
CA ILE A 53 -10.49 0.54 -9.60
C ILE A 53 -10.77 -0.86 -9.09
N VAL A 54 -9.78 -1.75 -9.17
CA VAL A 54 -9.91 -3.14 -8.74
C VAL A 54 -8.75 -3.51 -7.82
N TRP A 55 -9.11 -4.01 -6.64
CA TRP A 55 -8.21 -4.55 -5.65
C TRP A 55 -8.30 -6.08 -5.66
N TYR A 56 -7.15 -6.71 -5.81
CA TYR A 56 -7.01 -8.14 -5.74
C TYR A 56 -6.06 -8.56 -4.62
N TYR A 57 -6.35 -9.69 -4.00
CA TYR A 57 -5.48 -10.35 -3.04
C TYR A 57 -4.70 -11.51 -3.68
N GLY A 58 -3.46 -11.65 -3.26
CA GLY A 58 -2.56 -12.74 -3.61
C GLY A 58 -2.05 -12.73 -5.05
N PRO A 59 -1.15 -13.69 -5.38
CA PRO A 59 -0.60 -13.85 -6.73
C PRO A 59 -1.65 -14.32 -7.75
N GLU A 60 -2.68 -15.06 -7.30
CA GLU A 60 -3.79 -15.53 -8.14
C GLU A 60 -4.82 -14.44 -8.47
N LYS A 61 -4.66 -13.24 -7.89
CA LYS A 61 -5.54 -12.09 -8.07
C LYS A 61 -7.01 -12.40 -7.76
N THR A 62 -7.27 -12.91 -6.56
CA THR A 62 -8.63 -13.06 -6.04
C THR A 62 -9.24 -11.68 -5.82
N LEU A 63 -10.46 -11.43 -6.33
CA LEU A 63 -11.12 -10.14 -6.17
C LEU A 63 -11.46 -9.86 -4.70
N ASP A 64 -11.02 -8.71 -4.19
CA ASP A 64 -11.46 -8.18 -2.89
C ASP A 64 -12.48 -7.06 -3.06
N VAL A 65 -12.13 -6.05 -3.88
CA VAL A 65 -12.98 -4.88 -4.09
C VAL A 65 -12.92 -4.43 -5.54
N GLN A 66 -14.07 -4.09 -6.12
CA GLN A 66 -14.18 -3.43 -7.41
C GLN A 66 -15.05 -2.18 -7.28
N ILE A 67 -14.52 -1.04 -7.71
CA ILE A 67 -15.21 0.24 -7.76
C ILE A 67 -15.34 0.62 -9.23
N ASN A 68 -16.58 0.71 -9.71
CA ASN A 68 -16.90 1.13 -11.06
C ASN A 68 -17.58 2.49 -11.00
N GLY A 69 -16.83 3.55 -11.29
CA GLY A 69 -17.33 4.92 -11.29
C GLY A 69 -18.44 5.14 -12.32
N LYS A 70 -18.25 4.62 -13.53
CA LYS A 70 -19.22 4.74 -14.64
C LYS A 70 -20.59 4.14 -14.29
N ALA A 71 -20.60 2.99 -13.62
CA ALA A 71 -21.82 2.32 -13.17
C ALA A 71 -22.28 2.79 -11.77
N SER A 72 -21.51 3.67 -11.10
CA SER A 72 -21.72 4.07 -9.70
C SER A 72 -21.93 2.87 -8.77
N LYS A 73 -21.13 1.81 -8.96
CA LYS A 73 -21.29 0.54 -8.26
C LYS A 73 -19.99 0.11 -7.61
N THR A 74 -20.07 -0.32 -6.36
CA THR A 74 -18.98 -0.98 -5.63
C THR A 74 -19.37 -2.41 -5.32
N ILE A 75 -18.45 -3.34 -5.54
CA ILE A 75 -18.56 -4.75 -5.18
C ILE A 75 -17.45 -5.02 -4.17
N ILE A 76 -17.81 -5.65 -3.05
CA ILE A 76 -16.88 -6.06 -1.99
C ILE A 76 -17.08 -7.56 -1.81
N ALA A 77 -15.99 -8.34 -1.84
CA ALA A 77 -16.02 -9.78 -1.69
C ALA A 77 -16.24 -10.20 -0.23
N ASP A 78 -16.83 -11.38 -0.04
CA ASP A 78 -17.17 -11.93 1.29
C ASP A 78 -15.96 -12.04 2.23
N ARG A 79 -14.75 -12.24 1.69
CA ARG A 79 -13.51 -12.28 2.48
C ARG A 79 -13.27 -10.99 3.28
N VAL A 80 -13.63 -9.84 2.72
CA VAL A 80 -13.29 -8.52 3.26
C VAL A 80 -14.52 -7.67 3.61
N VAL A 81 -15.73 -8.16 3.30
CA VAL A 81 -17.00 -7.48 3.60
C VAL A 81 -17.10 -7.14 5.09
N GLY A 82 -17.55 -5.92 5.37
CA GLY A 82 -17.68 -5.40 6.74
C GLY A 82 -16.36 -5.07 7.44
N ARG A 83 -15.20 -5.37 6.84
CA ARG A 83 -13.88 -5.09 7.42
C ARG A 83 -13.12 -4.00 6.69
N VAL A 84 -13.47 -3.73 5.42
CA VAL A 84 -12.84 -2.69 4.60
C VAL A 84 -13.76 -1.49 4.36
N GLN A 85 -13.13 -0.32 4.29
CA GLN A 85 -13.73 0.92 3.83
C GLN A 85 -12.98 1.40 2.58
N VAL A 86 -13.73 1.98 1.65
CA VAL A 86 -13.20 2.55 0.41
C VAL A 86 -13.29 4.05 0.49
N ASP A 87 -12.15 4.73 0.33
CA ASP A 87 -12.14 6.18 0.20
C ASP A 87 -12.82 6.61 -1.10
N SER A 88 -13.85 7.46 -0.98
CA SER A 88 -14.69 7.85 -2.11
C SER A 88 -13.96 8.67 -3.19
N GLN A 89 -12.91 9.40 -2.81
CA GLN A 89 -12.16 10.34 -3.65
C GLN A 89 -10.99 9.68 -4.37
N THR A 90 -10.33 8.70 -3.75
CA THR A 90 -9.09 8.09 -4.25
C THR A 90 -9.27 6.61 -4.60
N GLY A 91 -10.30 5.96 -4.07
CA GLY A 91 -10.46 4.51 -4.15
C GLY A 91 -9.49 3.71 -3.28
N SER A 92 -8.80 4.39 -2.34
CA SER A 92 -7.90 3.75 -1.38
C SER A 92 -8.67 2.79 -0.48
N LEU A 93 -8.04 1.65 -0.17
CA LEU A 93 -8.64 0.58 0.61
C LEU A 93 -8.13 0.64 2.04
N THR A 94 -9.03 0.82 3.01
CA THR A 94 -8.68 0.83 4.44
C THR A 94 -9.26 -0.41 5.11
N PHE A 95 -8.42 -1.28 5.63
CA PHE A 95 -8.84 -2.28 6.60
C PHE A 95 -9.07 -1.57 7.93
N THR A 96 -10.26 -1.69 8.51
CA THR A 96 -10.62 -1.01 9.76
C THR A 96 -10.17 -1.75 11.01
N ASN A 97 -9.98 -3.06 10.87
CA ASN A 97 -9.46 -3.97 11.88
C ASN A 97 -8.70 -5.06 11.10
N ILE A 98 -7.42 -4.80 10.84
CA ILE A 98 -6.59 -5.72 10.07
C ILE A 98 -6.16 -6.91 10.94
N ARG A 99 -6.09 -8.09 10.35
CA ARG A 99 -5.70 -9.34 11.04
C ARG A 99 -4.39 -9.85 10.49
N THR A 100 -3.70 -10.67 11.28
CA THR A 100 -2.51 -11.40 10.83
C THR A 100 -2.78 -12.20 9.54
N THR A 101 -3.99 -12.75 9.37
CA THR A 101 -4.44 -13.47 8.17
C THR A 101 -4.75 -12.59 6.94
N ASP A 102 -4.77 -11.27 7.10
CA ASP A 102 -4.88 -10.32 5.99
C ASP A 102 -3.52 -9.95 5.39
N SER A 103 -2.41 -10.38 6.01
CA SER A 103 -1.05 -10.22 5.44
C SER A 103 -0.94 -10.86 4.07
N GLY A 104 -0.20 -10.26 3.17
CA GLY A 104 0.07 -10.78 1.83
C GLY A 104 0.18 -9.71 0.77
N LEU A 105 0.24 -10.17 -0.49
CA LEU A 105 0.35 -9.30 -1.65
C LEU A 105 -1.03 -8.78 -2.07
N TYR A 106 -1.17 -7.47 -2.19
CA TYR A 106 -2.34 -6.81 -2.77
C TYR A 106 -1.96 -6.20 -4.12
N ASN A 107 -2.79 -6.43 -5.13
CA ASN A 107 -2.60 -5.91 -6.47
C ASN A 107 -3.73 -4.93 -6.79
N LEU A 108 -3.35 -3.69 -7.07
CA LEU A 108 -4.24 -2.64 -7.53
C LEU A 108 -4.16 -2.52 -9.05
N LYS A 109 -5.31 -2.48 -9.71
CA LYS A 109 -5.47 -2.10 -11.11
C LYS A 109 -6.41 -0.91 -11.19
N ILE A 110 -5.96 0.17 -11.84
CA ILE A 110 -6.81 1.31 -12.15
C ILE A 110 -6.89 1.43 -13.66
N SER A 111 -8.10 1.43 -14.21
CA SER A 111 -8.37 1.71 -15.61
C SER A 111 -9.12 3.04 -15.70
N SER A 112 -8.46 4.04 -16.27
CA SER A 112 -8.97 5.40 -16.42
C SER A 112 -8.86 5.81 -17.88
N ASN A 113 -10.01 6.05 -18.52
CA ASN A 113 -10.08 6.33 -19.95
C ASN A 113 -9.34 5.26 -20.78
N ASN A 114 -8.27 5.65 -21.49
CA ASN A 114 -7.44 4.77 -22.31
C ASN A 114 -6.11 4.36 -21.63
N ARG A 115 -6.00 4.55 -20.31
CA ARG A 115 -4.79 4.22 -19.54
C ARG A 115 -5.11 3.20 -18.48
N VAL A 116 -4.14 2.30 -18.26
CA VAL A 116 -4.18 1.32 -17.17
C VAL A 116 -2.91 1.48 -16.36
N SER A 117 -3.07 1.63 -15.05
CA SER A 117 -1.96 1.61 -14.09
C SER A 117 -2.11 0.42 -13.14
N TYR A 118 -0.97 -0.04 -12.65
CA TYR A 118 -0.87 -1.13 -11.71
C TYR A 118 0.01 -0.70 -10.55
N LYS A 119 -0.35 -1.14 -9.36
CA LYS A 119 0.43 -0.94 -8.14
C LYS A 119 0.32 -2.18 -7.27
N ARG A 120 1.36 -2.48 -6.50
CA ARG A 120 1.36 -3.62 -5.57
C ARG A 120 1.69 -3.16 -4.18
N PHE A 121 1.12 -3.85 -3.20
CA PHE A 121 1.44 -3.68 -1.79
C PHE A 121 1.80 -5.03 -1.19
N SER A 122 2.89 -5.08 -0.45
CA SER A 122 3.24 -6.20 0.41
C SER A 122 2.82 -5.83 1.83
N VAL A 123 1.73 -6.42 2.31
CA VAL A 123 1.17 -6.11 3.63
C VAL A 123 1.64 -7.15 4.63
N SER A 124 2.20 -6.68 5.74
CA SER A 124 2.65 -7.53 6.85
C SER A 124 2.02 -7.05 8.14
N VAL A 125 1.32 -7.95 8.83
CA VAL A 125 0.59 -7.65 10.05
C VAL A 125 1.18 -8.42 11.22
N TYR A 126 1.49 -7.71 12.30
CA TYR A 126 2.05 -8.28 13.51
C TYR A 126 0.96 -8.39 14.59
N GLY A 127 0.82 -9.58 15.16
CA GLY A 127 -0.04 -9.77 16.34
C GLY A 127 0.65 -9.26 17.62
N GLU A 128 -0.13 -8.76 18.57
CA GLU A 128 0.38 -8.51 19.91
C GLU A 128 0.65 -9.84 20.64
N TYR A 129 1.88 -10.03 21.10
CA TYR A 129 2.16 -11.07 22.08
C TYR A 129 1.66 -10.60 23.45
N PHE A 130 0.52 -11.11 23.89
CA PHE A 130 0.10 -10.94 25.29
C PHE A 130 1.12 -11.62 26.21
N ASN A 131 2.00 -10.84 26.83
CA ASN A 131 2.83 -11.33 27.92
C ASN A 131 1.94 -11.55 29.15
N PHE A 132 1.73 -12.82 29.50
CA PHE A 132 0.92 -13.22 30.67
C PHE A 132 1.47 -12.74 32.03
N ASN A 133 2.66 -12.12 32.07
CA ASN A 133 3.35 -11.75 33.31
C ASN A 133 3.02 -10.34 33.84
N ASP A 134 2.20 -9.52 33.15
CA ASP A 134 1.82 -8.18 33.63
C ASP A 134 0.56 -8.16 34.54
N ARG A 135 0.08 -9.33 35.00
CA ARG A 135 -1.12 -9.43 35.87
C ARG A 135 -0.85 -9.56 37.38
N ASP A 136 0.40 -9.50 37.82
CA ASP A 136 0.76 -9.72 39.24
C ASP A 136 1.03 -8.43 40.06
N THR A 137 0.69 -7.23 39.58
CA THR A 137 0.95 -5.97 40.34
C THR A 137 -0.27 -5.21 40.84
N LEU A 138 -1.48 -5.78 40.82
CA LEU A 138 -2.60 -5.25 41.60
C LEU A 138 -3.43 -6.40 42.18
N GLN A 139 -3.07 -6.84 43.40
CA GLN A 139 -3.97 -7.20 44.52
C GLN A 139 -3.14 -7.63 45.75
N LEU A 140 -2.79 -6.66 46.61
CA LEU A 140 -2.92 -6.60 48.08
C LEU A 140 -2.18 -5.38 48.63
#